data_AF-A0A8R1II38-F1
#
_entry.id   AF-A0A8R1II38-F1
#
_cell.length_a   1.000
_cell.length_b   1.000
_cell.length_c   1.000
_cell.angle_alpha   90.00
_cell.angle_beta   90.00
_cell.angle_gamma   90.00
#
_symmetry.space_group_name_H-M   'P 1'
#
loop_
_entity.id
_entity.type
_entity.pdbx_description
1 polymer ?
#
loop_
_entity_poly.entity_id
_entity_poly.type
_entity_poly.pdbx_seq_one_letter_code
_entity_poly.pdbx_strand_id
1 'polypeptide(L)'
;IGQCEEEDGTMTMEYVREGSLGDLIREVRRVLKILATDKIYGYHRIDDGKKTKLEVTQKTIRLSCASLSINENTVILVDTSGIVAREKKG
;
A
#
# COMPACT_ATOMS: atom_id res chain seq x y z
N ILE A 1 32.44 9.21 8.86
CA ILE A 1 31.53 8.31 9.61
C ILE A 1 30.13 8.56 9.10
N GLY A 2 29.64 7.64 8.25
CA GLY A 2 28.40 7.80 7.50
C GLY A 2 27.21 7.86 8.44
N GLN A 3 26.35 8.85 8.22
CA GLN A 3 25.06 8.94 8.88
C GLN A 3 24.19 7.82 8.31
N CYS A 4 23.87 6.84 9.14
CA CYS A 4 22.69 6.01 8.94
C CYS A 4 21.49 6.92 9.18
N GLU A 5 21.05 7.64 8.15
CA GLU A 5 19.68 8.12 8.11
C GLU A 5 18.83 6.87 7.93
N GLU A 6 18.22 6.41 9.02
CA GLU A 6 17.09 5.49 8.95
C GLU A 6 15.99 6.24 8.17
N GLU A 7 16.01 6.12 6.84
CA GLU A 7 14.88 6.49 5.99
C GLU A 7 13.67 5.74 6.55
N ASP A 8 12.77 6.46 7.23
CA ASP A 8 11.43 6.00 7.61
C ASP A 8 10.93 5.13 6.46
N GLY A 9 10.79 3.81 6.68
CA GLY A 9 10.73 2.73 5.66
C GLY A 9 9.65 2.86 4.59
N THR A 10 9.67 3.96 3.84
CA THR A 10 8.65 4.52 2.98
C THR A 10 9.35 4.82 1.67
N MET A 11 8.89 4.21 0.59
CA MET A 11 9.46 4.41 -0.73
C MET A 11 8.50 5.28 -1.55
N THR A 12 9.05 6.31 -2.21
CA THR A 12 8.28 7.09 -3.18
C THR A 12 8.19 6.31 -4.48
N MET A 13 7.02 6.37 -5.13
CA MET A 13 6.74 5.65 -6.36
C MET A 13 5.99 6.57 -7.33
N GLU A 14 6.42 6.61 -8.58
CA GLU A 14 5.69 7.27 -9.66
C GLU A 14 4.62 6.32 -10.21
N TYR A 15 3.42 6.83 -10.44
CA TYR A 15 2.30 6.04 -10.91
C TYR A 15 1.39 6.84 -11.85
N VAL A 16 0.84 6.16 -12.86
CA VAL A 16 -0.12 6.77 -13.79
C VAL A 16 -1.47 6.91 -13.09
N ARG A 17 -1.84 8.14 -12.73
CA ARG A 17 -3.07 8.44 -11.96
C ARG A 17 -4.34 7.79 -12.55
N GLU A 18 -4.44 7.69 -13.88
CA GLU A 18 -5.57 7.09 -14.59
C GLU A 18 -5.55 5.55 -14.62
N GLY A 19 -4.47 4.92 -14.17
CA GLY A 19 -4.35 3.46 -14.12
C GLY A 19 -5.30 2.82 -13.11
N SER A 20 -5.44 1.49 -13.23
CA SER A 20 -6.28 0.71 -12.32
C SER A 20 -5.61 0.43 -10.98
N LEU A 21 -6.40 0.14 -9.94
CA LEU A 21 -5.86 -0.36 -8.67
C LEU A 21 -4.93 -1.57 -8.87
N GLY A 22 -5.21 -2.44 -9.85
CA GLY A 22 -4.33 -3.56 -10.17
C GLY A 22 -2.95 -3.13 -10.64
N ASP A 23 -2.86 -2.06 -11.41
CA ASP A 23 -1.59 -1.51 -11.89
C ASP A 23 -0.81 -0.88 -10.75
N LEU A 24 -1.51 -0.14 -9.87
CA LEU A 24 -0.93 0.40 -8.64
C LEU A 24 -0.35 -0.73 -7.77
N ILE A 25 -1.11 -1.80 -7.52
CA ILE A 25 -0.65 -2.93 -6.70
C ILE A 25 0.55 -3.64 -7.34
N ARG A 26 0.59 -3.79 -8.67
CA ARG A 26 1.77 -4.34 -9.36
C ARG A 26 3.00 -3.48 -9.14
N GLU A 27 2.84 -2.16 -9.25
CA GLU A 27 3.94 -1.22 -9.07
C GLU A 27 4.44 -1.17 -7.62
N VAL A 28 3.52 -1.18 -6.65
CA VAL A 28 3.85 -1.30 -5.22
C VAL A 28 4.68 -2.56 -4.96
N ARG A 29 4.25 -3.71 -5.49
CA ARG A 29 5.00 -4.97 -5.33
C ARG A 29 6.37 -4.89 -6.01
N ARG A 30 6.47 -4.25 -7.17
CA ARG A 30 7.74 -4.05 -7.90
C ARG A 30 8.73 -3.21 -7.08
N VAL A 31 8.29 -2.05 -6.58
CA VAL A 31 9.13 -1.11 -5.81
C VAL A 31 9.56 -1.72 -4.48
N LEU A 32 8.63 -2.35 -3.75
CA LEU A 32 8.91 -3.01 -2.48
C LEU A 32 9.59 -4.38 -2.62
N LYS A 33 9.90 -4.80 -3.86
CA LYS A 33 10.53 -6.09 -4.19
C LYS A 33 9.78 -7.30 -3.62
N ILE A 34 8.46 -7.23 -3.59
CA ILE A 34 7.59 -8.32 -3.13
C ILE A 34 7.46 -9.36 -4.25
N LEU A 35 7.93 -10.56 -3.98
CA LEU A 35 7.92 -11.69 -4.90
C LEU A 35 6.53 -12.32 -5.01
N ALA A 36 6.31 -13.08 -6.08
CA ALA A 36 5.06 -13.80 -6.28
C ALA A 36 4.80 -14.87 -5.19
N THR A 37 5.86 -15.38 -4.59
CA THR A 37 5.84 -16.37 -3.49
C THR A 37 5.58 -15.76 -2.12
N ASP A 38 5.72 -14.44 -1.99
CA ASP A 38 5.52 -13.76 -0.73
C ASP A 38 4.04 -13.73 -0.35
N LYS A 39 3.77 -14.02 0.91
CA LYS A 39 2.42 -13.90 1.47
C LYS A 39 2.12 -12.44 1.74
N ILE A 40 0.96 -11.99 1.25
CA ILE A 40 0.41 -10.69 1.55
C ILE A 40 -0.88 -10.91 2.34
N TYR A 41 -0.93 -10.31 3.51
CA TYR A 41 -2.03 -10.44 4.47
C TYR A 41 -3.04 -9.30 4.32
N GLY A 42 -2.62 -8.17 3.77
CA GLY A 42 -3.53 -7.06 3.51
C GLY A 42 -2.86 -5.88 2.82
N TYR A 43 -3.71 -5.02 2.27
CA TYR A 43 -3.33 -3.69 1.83
C TYR A 43 -4.09 -2.68 2.69
N HIS A 44 -3.39 -1.63 3.06
CA HIS A 44 -3.93 -0.50 3.79
C HIS A 44 -3.58 0.78 3.05
N ARG A 45 -4.38 1.80 3.28
CA ARG A 45 -4.09 3.15 2.86
C ARG A 45 -4.06 4.06 4.08
N ILE A 46 -3.16 5.03 4.06
CA ILE A 46 -3.12 6.11 5.04
C ILE A 46 -3.41 7.38 4.26
N ASP A 47 -4.53 8.01 4.61
CA ASP A 47 -4.90 9.34 4.11
C ASP A 47 -4.99 10.27 5.32
N ASP A 48 -4.32 11.41 5.26
CA ASP A 48 -4.33 12.42 6.33
C ASP A 48 -4.03 11.82 7.72
N GLY A 49 -3.07 10.89 7.77
CA GLY A 49 -2.65 10.18 9.00
C GLY A 49 -3.61 9.07 9.47
N LYS A 50 -4.74 8.84 8.79
CA LYS A 50 -5.71 7.80 9.15
C LYS A 50 -5.50 6.53 8.34
N LYS A 51 -5.07 5.45 9.01
CA LYS A 51 -4.96 4.12 8.43
C LYS A 51 -6.34 3.48 8.25
N THR A 52 -6.66 3.05 7.02
CA THR A 52 -7.85 2.26 6.70
C THR A 52 -7.49 1.07 5.81
N LYS A 53 -8.38 0.09 5.70
CA LYS A 53 -8.15 -1.07 4.81
C LYS A 53 -8.38 -0.65 3.35
N LEU A 54 -7.44 -1.01 2.47
CA LEU A 54 -7.61 -0.89 1.04
C LEU A 54 -8.20 -2.21 0.51
N GLU A 55 -9.47 -2.18 0.13
CA GLU A 55 -10.16 -3.37 -0.38
C GLU A 55 -9.63 -3.75 -1.76
N VAL A 56 -8.77 -4.77 -1.83
CA VAL A 56 -8.27 -5.35 -3.09
C VAL A 56 -9.07 -6.61 -3.39
N THR A 57 -10.05 -6.49 -4.28
CA THR A 57 -10.99 -7.53 -4.68
C THR A 57 -11.03 -7.63 -6.20
N GLN A 58 -11.65 -8.67 -6.76
CA GLN A 58 -11.85 -8.75 -8.21
C GLN A 58 -12.61 -7.55 -8.80
N LYS A 59 -13.48 -6.92 -8.01
CA LYS A 59 -14.23 -5.73 -8.45
C LYS A 59 -13.35 -4.49 -8.41
N THR A 60 -12.69 -4.24 -7.27
CA THR A 60 -11.93 -3.01 -7.05
C THR A 60 -10.63 -2.95 -7.84
N ILE A 61 -10.01 -4.09 -8.17
CA ILE A 61 -8.75 -4.14 -8.92
C ILE A 61 -8.87 -3.54 -10.34
N ARG A 62 -10.08 -3.47 -10.90
CA ARG A 62 -10.36 -2.88 -12.23
C ARG A 62 -10.78 -1.41 -12.18
N LEU A 63 -10.99 -0.85 -10.99
CA LEU A 63 -11.37 0.55 -10.82
C LEU A 63 -10.13 1.44 -10.93
N SER A 64 -10.30 2.66 -11.46
CA SER A 64 -9.21 3.64 -11.51
C SER A 64 -8.86 4.10 -10.09
N CYS A 65 -7.58 4.42 -9.85
CA CYS A 65 -7.14 4.96 -8.57
C CYS A 65 -7.90 6.24 -8.18
N ALA A 66 -8.19 7.11 -9.16
CA ALA A 66 -9.01 8.32 -8.94
C ALA A 66 -10.42 8.00 -8.42
N SER A 67 -11.09 6.96 -8.97
CA SER A 67 -12.43 6.56 -8.49
C SER A 67 -12.43 5.98 -7.07
N LEU A 68 -11.26 5.55 -6.60
CA LEU A 68 -11.02 5.09 -5.24
C LEU A 68 -10.48 6.23 -4.35
N SER A 69 -10.41 7.46 -4.84
CA SER A 69 -9.81 8.60 -4.14
C SER A 69 -8.35 8.37 -3.74
N ILE A 70 -7.60 7.54 -4.46
CA ILE A 70 -6.16 7.37 -4.27
C ILE A 70 -5.43 8.46 -5.06
N ASN A 71 -4.59 9.24 -4.37
CA ASN A 71 -3.85 10.35 -4.95
C ASN A 71 -2.43 10.43 -4.34
N GLU A 72 -1.67 11.47 -4.70
CA GLU A 72 -0.30 11.72 -4.27
C GLU A 72 -0.12 11.84 -2.76
N ASN A 73 -1.19 12.14 -2.01
CA ASN A 73 -1.16 12.23 -0.55
C ASN A 73 -1.53 10.89 0.12
N THR A 74 -1.86 9.86 -0.67
CA THR A 74 -2.19 8.53 -0.16
C THR A 74 -0.92 7.69 -0.01
N VAL A 75 -0.64 7.22 1.20
CA VAL A 75 0.41 6.22 1.43
C VAL A 75 -0.20 4.82 1.39
N ILE A 76 0.40 3.93 0.60
CA ILE A 76 0.01 2.51 0.52
C ILE A 76 0.90 1.69 1.44
N LEU A 77 0.29 0.97 2.38
CA LEU A 77 0.99 0.06 3.28
C LEU A 77 0.61 -1.38 2.94
N VAL A 78 1.62 -2.21 2.73
CA VAL A 78 1.46 -3.65 2.45
C VAL A 78 1.82 -4.44 3.70
N ASP A 79 0.89 -5.27 4.19
CA ASP A 79 1.17 -6.18 5.30
C ASP A 79 1.69 -7.52 4.77
N THR A 80 2.98 -7.78 4.97
CA THR A 80 3.65 -9.06 4.68
C THR A 80 3.90 -9.88 5.94
N SER A 81 3.61 -9.33 7.12
CA SER A 81 3.87 -9.97 8.42
C SER A 81 2.71 -10.83 8.90
N GLY A 82 1.47 -10.44 8.55
CA GLY A 82 0.26 -11.07 9.06
C GLY A 82 0.01 -10.86 10.54
N ILE A 83 0.74 -9.91 11.17
CA ILE A 83 0.56 -9.58 12.59
C ILE A 83 -0.69 -8.74 12.72
N VAL A 84 -1.79 -9.40 13.11
CA VAL A 84 -3.03 -8.72 13.48
C VAL A 84 -2.88 -8.20 14.90
N ALA A 85 -2.67 -6.89 15.07
CA ALA A 85 -2.78 -6.27 16.38
C ALA A 85 -4.22 -6.48 16.87
N ARG A 86 -4.39 -7.28 17.92
CA ARG A 86 -5.69 -7.54 18.52
C ARG A 86 -6.21 -6.22 19.09
N GLU A 87 -7.36 -5.75 18.59
CA GLU A 87 -8.03 -4.59 19.21
C GLU A 87 -8.25 -4.91 20.70
N LYS A 88 -7.68 -4.09 21.58
CA LYS A 88 -8.05 -4.12 23.00
C LYS A 88 -9.50 -3.68 23.06
N LYS A 89 -10.42 -4.61 23.29
CA LYS A 89 -11.78 -4.28 23.72
C LYS A 89 -11.66 -3.55 25.06
N GLY A 90 -11.87 -2.24 25.03
CA GLY A 90 -12.14 -1.41 26.22
C GLY A 90 -13.61 -1.46 26.58
#